data_AF-A0A7S3REH1-F1
#
_entry.id   AF-A0A7S3REH1-F1
#
_cell.length_a   1.000
_cell.length_b   1.000
_cell.length_c   1.000
_cell.angle_alpha   90.00
_cell.angle_beta   90.00
_cell.angle_gamma   90.00
#
_symmetry.space_group_name_H-M   'P 1'
#
loop_
_entity.id
_entity.type
_entity.pdbx_description
1 polymer ?
#
loop_
_entity_poly.entity_id
_entity_poly.type
_entity_poly.pdbx_seq_one_letter_code
_entity_poly.pdbx_strand_id
1 'polypeptide(L)'
;AINADMLDSAFGRLYASPDDSCYVFTGSHGAALLVSRRSREIRVVSPSDLERLIGPAQARARSCVVHALVGVLSFPDERTLVIVTDSAERGVLSADGVVRAAAVTKVGFLSLGASDARPAAGAAGAVADAAGP
;
A
#
# COMPACT_ATOMS: atom_id res chain seq x y z
N ALA A 1 5.24 13.95 -26.92
CA ALA A 1 5.16 12.47 -26.85
C ALA A 1 5.63 12.05 -25.46
N ILE A 2 4.77 11.38 -24.69
CA ILE A 2 5.23 10.68 -23.48
C ILE A 2 6.04 9.49 -24.01
N ASN A 3 7.34 9.45 -23.74
CA ASN A 3 8.20 8.34 -24.19
C ASN A 3 7.64 7.03 -23.64
N ALA A 4 7.30 6.09 -24.53
CA ALA A 4 6.86 4.75 -24.15
C ALA A 4 7.95 4.00 -23.35
N ASP A 5 9.22 4.34 -23.57
CA ASP A 5 10.36 3.86 -22.78
C ASP A 5 10.36 4.33 -21.31
N MET A 6 9.55 5.33 -20.94
CA MET A 6 9.48 5.83 -19.56
C MET A 6 8.53 4.99 -18.68
N LEU A 7 7.76 4.08 -19.28
CA LEU A 7 6.91 3.10 -18.60
C LEU A 7 7.63 1.77 -18.36
N ASP A 8 8.94 1.68 -18.62
CA ASP A 8 9.77 0.56 -18.19
C ASP A 8 9.78 0.48 -16.67
N SER A 9 8.75 -0.20 -16.15
CA SER A 9 8.72 -0.85 -14.85
C SER A 9 9.12 0.05 -13.69
N ALA A 10 8.35 1.11 -13.42
CA ALA A 10 8.44 1.86 -12.17
C ALA A 10 7.87 1.04 -10.99
N PHE A 11 8.42 -0.16 -10.78
CA PHE A 11 8.15 -0.98 -9.62
C PHE A 11 8.80 -0.31 -8.40
N GLY A 12 8.00 -0.14 -7.36
CA GLY A 12 8.50 0.22 -6.04
C GLY A 12 8.53 -0.98 -5.11
N ARG A 13 9.02 -0.74 -3.91
CA ARG A 13 8.95 -1.69 -2.80
C ARG A 13 8.27 -1.04 -1.62
N LEU A 14 7.34 -1.76 -1.02
CA LEU A 14 6.68 -1.35 0.21
C LEU A 14 7.25 -2.16 1.36
N TYR A 15 7.60 -1.46 2.44
CA TYR A 15 8.13 -2.02 3.67
C TYR A 15 7.17 -1.72 4.82
N ALA A 16 7.01 -2.66 5.74
CA ALA A 16 6.43 -2.39 7.05
C ALA A 16 7.56 -2.07 8.04
N SER A 17 7.37 -1.07 8.88
CA SER A 17 8.33 -0.81 9.97
C SER A 17 8.33 -1.97 10.98
N PRO A 18 9.46 -2.25 11.67
CA PRO A 18 9.54 -3.35 12.63
C PRO A 18 8.53 -3.28 13.78
N ASP A 19 8.15 -2.05 14.16
CA ASP A 19 7.18 -1.76 15.22
C ASP A 19 5.74 -1.60 14.73
N ASP A 20 5.48 -1.92 13.45
CA ASP A 20 4.16 -1.81 12.80
C ASP A 20 3.53 -0.41 12.86
N SER A 21 4.32 0.65 13.06
CA SER A 21 3.83 2.02 13.16
C SER A 21 3.60 2.71 11.81
N CYS A 22 4.29 2.26 10.74
CA CYS A 22 4.17 2.85 9.42
C CYS A 22 4.46 1.85 8.28
N TYR A 23 4.03 2.25 7.09
CA TYR A 23 4.52 1.68 5.84
C TYR A 23 5.44 2.69 5.14
N VAL A 24 6.49 2.21 4.49
CA VAL A 24 7.39 3.06 3.70
C VAL A 24 7.46 2.50 2.28
N PHE A 25 7.10 3.31 1.31
CA PHE A 25 7.21 3.02 -0.11
C PHE A 25 8.46 3.67 -0.68
N THR A 26 9.32 2.89 -1.34
CA THR A 26 10.48 3.39 -2.08
C THR A 26 10.25 3.14 -3.56
N GLY A 27 10.16 4.21 -4.35
CA GLY A 27 10.11 4.14 -5.81
C GLY A 27 11.48 4.24 -6.46
N SER A 28 11.52 4.16 -7.79
CA SER A 28 12.73 4.24 -8.62
C SER A 28 13.38 5.64 -8.69
N HIS A 29 12.68 6.70 -8.24
CA HIS A 29 13.14 8.10 -8.37
C HIS A 29 13.80 8.69 -7.11
N GLY A 30 14.25 7.86 -6.17
CA GLY A 30 15.09 8.31 -5.05
C GLY A 30 14.37 9.06 -3.92
N ALA A 31 13.05 9.28 -4.01
CA ALA A 31 12.22 9.73 -2.90
C ALA A 31 11.47 8.54 -2.27
N ALA A 32 11.32 8.56 -0.94
CA ALA A 32 10.53 7.57 -0.22
C ALA A 32 9.28 8.23 0.38
N LEU A 33 8.19 7.48 0.42
CA LEU A 33 6.92 7.92 0.98
C LEU A 33 6.64 7.13 2.26
N LEU A 34 6.50 7.82 3.38
CA LEU A 34 6.04 7.25 4.64
C LEU A 34 4.53 7.42 4.76
N VAL A 35 3.85 6.33 5.10
CA VAL A 35 2.42 6.30 5.44
C VAL A 35 2.30 5.87 6.89
N SER A 36 1.99 6.84 7.76
CA SER A 36 1.86 6.61 9.20
C SER A 36 0.53 5.94 9.52
N ARG A 37 0.59 4.85 10.31
CA ARG A 37 -0.62 4.17 10.84
C ARG A 37 -1.17 4.91 12.06
N ARG A 38 -0.31 5.60 12.82
CA ARG A 38 -0.71 6.32 14.05
C ARG A 38 -1.17 7.75 13.79
N SER A 39 -0.36 8.56 13.11
CA SER A 39 -0.63 10.00 12.93
C SER A 39 -1.52 10.30 11.72
N ARG A 40 -1.86 9.29 10.93
CA ARG A 40 -2.60 9.39 9.66
C ARG A 40 -1.94 10.16 8.53
N GLU A 41 -0.73 10.64 8.76
CA GLU A 41 0.00 11.47 7.81
C GLU A 41 0.68 10.64 6.73
N ILE A 42 0.76 11.25 5.56
CA ILE A 42 1.58 10.78 4.44
C ILE A 42 2.63 11.85 4.21
N ARG A 43 3.90 11.47 4.25
CA ARG A 43 5.02 12.41 4.12
C ARG A 43 6.11 11.84 3.23
N VAL A 44 6.76 12.71 2.47
CA VAL A 44 7.99 12.36 1.76
C VAL A 44 9.13 12.36 2.78
N VAL A 45 9.95 11.30 2.76
CA VAL A 45 11.11 11.15 3.64
C VAL A 45 12.38 11.01 2.82
N SER A 46 13.48 11.46 3.41
CA SER A 46 14.80 11.37 2.78
C SER A 46 15.27 9.91 2.77
N PRO A 47 16.01 9.47 1.73
CA PRO A 47 16.68 8.17 1.71
C PRO A 47 17.56 7.91 2.93
N SER A 48 18.14 8.96 3.52
CA SER A 48 18.96 8.87 4.73
C SER A 48 18.19 8.36 5.96
N ASP A 49 16.86 8.55 5.98
CA ASP A 49 16.03 8.16 7.12
C ASP A 49 15.52 6.72 7.02
N LEU A 50 15.72 6.04 5.88
CA LEU A 50 15.17 4.72 5.63
C LEU A 50 15.65 3.67 6.63
N GLU A 51 16.95 3.65 6.95
CA GLU A 51 17.48 2.69 7.91
C GLU A 51 16.86 2.86 9.30
N ARG A 52 16.55 4.09 9.70
CA ARG A 52 15.85 4.38 10.96
C ARG A 52 14.40 3.90 10.94
N LEU A 53 13.73 4.01 9.79
CA LEU A 53 12.29 3.76 9.66
C LEU A 53 11.95 2.28 9.45
N ILE A 54 12.74 1.58 8.63
CA ILE A 54 12.47 0.19 8.21
C ILE A 54 13.59 -0.77 8.57
N GLY A 55 14.60 -0.29 9.30
CA GLY A 55 15.74 -1.08 9.73
C GLY A 55 16.82 -1.24 8.65
N PRO A 56 17.95 -1.86 9.03
CA PRO A 56 19.05 -2.17 8.11
C PRO A 56 18.57 -3.14 7.03
N ALA A 57 19.26 -3.16 5.88
CA ALA A 57 18.84 -3.97 4.73
C ALA A 57 18.59 -5.45 5.07
N GLN A 58 19.38 -6.02 5.98
CA GLN A 58 19.24 -7.41 6.42
C GLN A 58 17.97 -7.67 7.26
N ALA A 59 17.39 -6.65 7.88
CA ALA A 59 16.20 -6.74 8.73
C ALA A 59 14.88 -6.50 7.97
N ARG A 60 14.93 -6.11 6.69
CA ARG A 60 13.76 -5.76 5.86
C ARG A 60 12.98 -6.97 5.33
N ALA A 61 12.77 -7.97 6.20
CA ALA A 61 12.07 -9.20 5.85
C ALA A 61 10.60 -8.97 5.47
N ARG A 62 9.95 -7.95 6.07
CA ARG A 62 8.54 -7.61 5.81
C ARG A 62 8.41 -6.58 4.70
N SER A 63 8.57 -7.03 3.45
CA SER A 63 8.40 -6.19 2.27
C SER A 63 7.73 -6.91 1.10
N CYS A 64 7.14 -6.15 0.19
CA CYS A 64 6.61 -6.66 -1.06
C CYS A 64 6.92 -5.70 -2.23
N VAL A 65 7.00 -6.27 -3.43
CA VAL A 65 7.06 -5.49 -4.68
C VAL A 65 5.68 -4.91 -4.95
N VAL A 66 5.63 -3.65 -5.36
CA VAL A 66 4.40 -2.90 -5.62
C VAL A 66 4.55 -2.21 -6.97
N HIS A 67 3.59 -2.44 -7.87
CA HIS A 67 3.56 -1.82 -9.19
C HIS A 67 3.02 -0.39 -9.15
N ALA A 68 2.11 -0.11 -8.21
CA ALA A 68 1.63 1.24 -7.96
C ALA A 68 1.09 1.40 -6.53
N LEU A 69 1.26 2.59 -5.97
CA LEU A 69 0.54 3.03 -4.79
C LEU A 69 -0.68 3.83 -5.26
N VAL A 70 -1.89 3.32 -5.00
CA VAL A 70 -3.12 3.94 -5.51
C VAL A 70 -3.53 5.11 -4.60
N GLY A 71 -3.49 4.89 -3.29
CA GLY A 71 -3.88 5.90 -2.30
C GLY A 71 -4.38 5.28 -1.01
N VAL A 72 -5.02 6.12 -0.19
CA VAL A 72 -5.61 5.71 1.10
C VAL A 72 -7.12 5.86 1.03
N LEU A 73 -7.83 4.78 1.30
CA LEU A 73 -9.27 4.80 1.55
C LEU A 73 -9.49 5.08 3.04
N SER A 74 -10.43 5.96 3.35
CA SER A 74 -10.79 6.28 4.72
C SER A 74 -12.30 6.10 4.90
N PHE A 75 -12.65 5.16 5.77
CA PHE A 75 -13.99 4.91 6.27
C PHE A 75 -14.10 5.46 7.70
N PRO A 76 -15.32 5.59 8.26
CA PRO A 76 -15.50 6.11 9.61
C PRO A 76 -14.64 5.39 10.67
N ASP A 77 -14.56 4.06 10.59
CA ASP A 77 -13.88 3.21 11.58
C ASP A 77 -12.56 2.62 11.10
N GLU A 78 -12.22 2.75 9.81
CA GLU A 78 -11.04 2.10 9.22
C GLU A 78 -10.33 3.00 8.21
N ARG A 79 -9.00 2.90 8.15
CA ARG A 79 -8.22 3.41 7.02
C ARG A 79 -7.43 2.29 6.38
N THR A 80 -7.36 2.30 5.06
CA THR A 80 -6.74 1.22 4.28
C THR A 80 -5.87 1.82 3.19
N LEU A 81 -4.60 1.42 3.16
CA LEU A 81 -3.69 1.72 2.08
C LEU A 81 -3.94 0.74 0.93
N VAL A 82 -4.18 1.27 -0.27
CA VAL A 82 -4.45 0.48 -1.48
C VAL A 82 -3.21 0.45 -2.36
N ILE A 83 -2.76 -0.75 -2.68
CA ILE A 83 -1.58 -1.00 -3.50
C ILE A 83 -1.91 -1.93 -4.66
N VAL A 84 -1.24 -1.74 -5.80
CA VAL A 84 -1.23 -2.71 -6.89
C VAL A 84 0.01 -3.58 -6.74
N THR A 85 -0.19 -4.88 -6.55
CA THR A 85 0.91 -5.83 -6.41
C THR A 85 1.24 -6.54 -7.72
N ASP A 86 0.32 -6.52 -8.68
CA ASP A 86 0.54 -7.09 -10.00
C ASP A 86 -0.27 -6.35 -11.08
N SER A 87 0.31 -6.28 -12.27
CA SER A 87 -0.30 -5.69 -13.45
C SER A 87 0.25 -6.35 -14.71
N ALA A 88 -0.58 -6.50 -15.73
CA ALA A 88 -0.18 -7.00 -17.03
C ALA A 88 -0.31 -5.90 -18.09
N GLU A 89 0.64 -5.82 -19.02
CA GLU A 89 0.48 -4.94 -20.18
C GLU A 89 -0.66 -5.42 -21.08
N ARG A 90 -1.49 -4.47 -21.53
CA ARG A 90 -2.52 -4.70 -22.54
C ARG A 90 -2.49 -3.61 -23.60
N GLY A 91 -2.76 -4.00 -24.84
CA GLY A 91 -3.02 -3.04 -25.91
C GLY A 91 -4.42 -2.47 -25.76
N VAL A 92 -4.53 -1.14 -25.75
CA VAL A 92 -5.78 -0.38 -25.69
C VAL A 92 -5.89 0.48 -26.94
N LEU A 93 -7.04 0.46 -27.59
CA LEU A 93 -7.29 1.31 -28.76
C LEU A 93 -7.49 2.76 -28.31
N SER A 94 -6.75 3.67 -28.92
CA SER A 94 -6.88 5.12 -28.77
C SER A 94 -7.06 5.77 -30.15
N ALA A 95 -7.35 7.08 -30.17
CA ALA A 95 -7.44 7.84 -31.42
C ALA A 95 -6.13 7.83 -32.23
N ASP A 96 -4.98 7.67 -31.54
CA ASP A 96 -3.64 7.66 -32.14
C ASP A 96 -3.13 6.25 -32.46
N GLY A 97 -3.98 5.21 -32.32
CA GLY A 97 -3.62 3.81 -32.53
C GLY A 97 -3.59 2.99 -31.24
N VAL A 98 -2.93 1.83 -31.27
CA VAL A 98 -2.85 0.93 -30.10
C VAL A 98 -1.80 1.44 -29.12
N VAL A 99 -2.23 1.77 -27.91
CA VAL A 99 -1.37 2.19 -26.79
C VAL A 99 -1.21 1.03 -25.82
N ARG A 100 0.00 0.83 -25.29
CA ARG A 100 0.22 -0.13 -24.20
C ARG A 100 -0.13 0.51 -22.86
N ALA A 101 -0.99 -0.14 -22.10
CA ALA A 101 -1.38 0.29 -20.76
C ALA A 101 -1.21 -0.86 -19.77
N ALA A 102 -0.79 -0.53 -18.55
CA ALA A 102 -0.78 -1.47 -17.44
C ALA A 102 -2.21 -1.71 -16.95
N ALA A 103 -2.72 -2.93 -17.14
CA ALA A 103 -3.98 -3.37 -16.57
C ALA A 103 -3.72 -3.99 -15.19
N VAL A 104 -4.36 -3.45 -14.15
CA VAL A 104 -4.27 -3.97 -12.78
C VAL A 104 -4.83 -5.40 -12.73
N THR A 105 -4.01 -6.35 -12.30
CA THR A 105 -4.39 -7.76 -12.15
C THR A 105 -4.53 -8.16 -10.69
N LYS A 106 -3.79 -7.51 -9.78
CA LYS A 106 -3.87 -7.80 -8.33
C LYS A 106 -3.73 -6.55 -7.48
N VAL A 107 -4.65 -6.41 -6.54
CA VAL A 107 -4.70 -5.30 -5.57
C VAL A 107 -4.49 -5.87 -4.17
N GLY A 108 -3.75 -5.14 -3.33
CA GLY A 108 -3.59 -5.37 -1.90
C GLY A 108 -4.22 -4.25 -1.09
N PHE A 109 -4.82 -4.63 0.03
CA PHE A 109 -5.44 -3.72 0.99
C PHE A 109 -4.72 -3.88 2.33
N LEU A 110 -4.04 -2.84 2.78
CA LEU A 110 -3.24 -2.86 4.00
C LEU A 110 -3.88 -1.96 5.05
N SER A 111 -4.27 -2.53 6.19
CA SER A 111 -4.90 -1.78 7.27
C SER A 111 -3.94 -0.78 7.89
N LEU A 112 -4.35 0.48 7.94
CA LEU A 112 -3.67 1.56 8.64
C LEU A 112 -4.15 1.72 10.09
N GLY A 113 -5.01 0.82 10.57
CA GLY A 113 -5.63 0.91 11.90
C GLY A 113 -7.01 1.59 11.86
N ALA A 114 -7.61 1.72 13.05
CA ALA A 114 -8.92 2.33 13.18
C ALA A 114 -8.87 3.82 12.82
N SER A 115 -9.86 4.29 12.06
CA SER A 115 -10.19 5.71 12.02
C SER A 115 -10.89 6.04 13.34
N ASP A 116 -10.50 7.12 14.02
CA ASP A 116 -11.10 7.65 15.27
C ASP A 116 -12.58 8.05 15.06
N ALA A 117 -13.43 7.11 14.68
CA ALA A 117 -14.79 7.08 15.16
C ALA A 117 -14.73 6.48 16.57
N ARG A 118 -15.36 7.17 17.52
CA ARG A 118 -15.56 6.68 18.89
C ARG A 118 -15.93 5.20 18.89
N PRO A 119 -15.45 4.39 19.85
CA PRO A 119 -15.93 3.02 19.97
C PRO A 119 -17.44 3.06 20.17
N ALA A 120 -18.19 2.47 19.23
CA ALA A 120 -19.58 2.11 19.46
C ALA A 120 -19.56 1.10 20.61
N ALA A 121 -20.03 1.54 21.78
CA ALA A 121 -20.21 0.68 22.93
C ALA A 121 -21.17 -0.47 22.54
N GLY A 122 -20.70 -1.71 22.70
CA GLY A 122 -21.58 -2.87 22.88
C GLY A 122 -21.84 -3.71 21.64
N ALA A 123 -21.05 -4.77 21.48
CA ALA A 123 -21.55 -6.07 21.02
C ALA A 123 -20.62 -7.18 21.53
N ALA A 124 -20.56 -7.36 22.85
CA ALA A 124 -20.24 -8.66 23.41
C ALA A 124 -21.49 -9.52 23.27
N GLY A 125 -21.46 -10.48 22.34
CA GLY A 125 -22.55 -11.43 22.11
C GLY A 125 -21.95 -12.76 21.70
N ALA A 126 -21.73 -13.62 22.70
CA ALA A 126 -21.22 -14.97 22.56
C ALA A 126 -22.08 -15.80 21.59
N VAL A 127 -21.43 -16.61 20.75
CA VAL A 127 -22.08 -17.77 20.14
C VAL A 127 -21.61 -18.98 20.95
N ALA A 128 -22.52 -19.47 21.79
CA ALA A 128 -22.37 -20.72 22.49
C ALA A 128 -22.49 -21.87 21.47
N ASP A 129 -21.56 -22.81 21.61
CA ASP A 129 -21.59 -24.15 21.01
C ASP A 129 -22.89 -24.85 21.43
N ALA A 130 -23.66 -25.33 20.45
CA ALA A 130 -24.84 -26.15 20.68
C ALA A 130 -24.72 -27.41 19.82
N ALA A 131 -24.13 -28.44 20.43
CA ALA A 131 -24.23 -29.81 19.97
C ALA A 131 -25.65 -30.38 20.19
N GLY A 132 -26.15 -31.11 19.20
CA GLY A 132 -27.16 -32.17 19.35
C GLY A 132 -28.47 -31.96 18.58
N PRO A 133 -29.24 -33.04 18.31
CA PRO A 133 -29.07 -34.43 18.74
C PRO A 133 -28.43 -35.37 17.69
#